data_AF-A0A6A4TJ70-F1
#
_entry.id   AF-A0A6A4TJ70-F1
#
_cell.length_a   1.000
_cell.length_b   1.000
_cell.length_c   1.000
_cell.angle_alpha   90.00
_cell.angle_beta   90.00
_cell.angle_gamma   90.00
#
_symmetry.space_group_name_H-M   'P 1'
#
loop_
_entity.id
_entity.type
_entity.pdbx_description
1 polymer ?
#
loop_
_entity_poly.entity_id
_entity_poly.type
_entity_poly.pdbx_seq_one_letter_code
_entity_poly.pdbx_strand_id
1 'polypeptide(L)'
;MGTMVSVIMILPGMETELRKIPGFCQGGASVVGIDNVANCDALVGYKSVYRMCFAMTCFFFLFSAIMIRVRSSKDPRAAIQNGFWFFKFLILVGITVGAFFIPDGSFHTVWFYFGVVGSFIFIIIQLILLIDFAHSWNKVWVGNAENSDNKCWFAGLLSFTFLFFALAITAVVLFYVYYTQPEDCTEHKVFISLNLIFCIIVSIVSILPKIQEAQPHSGLLQASIISLYTMYVTWSAMTNNPNRKCNPSLLSLVSNVSTTEPSGDSTPGQVQWWDAQGIVGLIIFLFCTLYASIRSSSNTQVNKLMQTEEGGGSGGEGVVGEDGICRAMDNEEEGVTYSYSFFHFHLCLASLYIMMTLTNWYHYGSFRCKRQTRELFALHSSSISPI
;
A
#
# COMPACT_ATOMS: atom_id res chain seq x y z
N MET A 1 4.26 3.79 -13.77
CA MET A 1 5.67 3.77 -14.24
C MET A 1 6.66 3.56 -13.10
N GLY A 2 6.82 4.49 -12.16
CA GLY A 2 7.79 4.35 -11.07
C GLY A 2 7.63 3.06 -10.24
N THR A 3 6.40 2.71 -9.84
CA THR A 3 6.09 1.42 -9.19
C THR A 3 6.49 0.21 -10.04
N MET A 4 6.30 0.24 -11.36
CA MET A 4 6.70 -0.86 -12.24
C MET A 4 8.22 -1.03 -12.27
N VAL A 5 8.96 0.08 -12.32
CA VAL A 5 10.43 0.07 -12.23
C VAL A 5 10.87 -0.53 -10.88
N SER A 6 10.23 -0.15 -9.78
CA SER A 6 10.52 -0.73 -8.46
C SER A 6 10.22 -2.24 -8.40
N VAL A 7 9.13 -2.71 -9.03
CA VAL A 7 8.83 -4.15 -9.14
C VAL A 7 9.91 -4.86 -9.95
N ILE A 8 10.31 -4.30 -11.10
CA ILE A 8 11.38 -4.86 -11.93
C ILE A 8 12.69 -4.98 -11.13
N MET A 9 13.02 -4.01 -10.28
CA MET A 9 14.24 -4.03 -9.46
C MET A 9 14.28 -5.15 -8.41
N ILE A 10 13.13 -5.75 -8.05
CA ILE A 10 13.05 -6.88 -7.12
C ILE A 10 12.96 -8.23 -7.84
N LEU A 11 12.74 -8.24 -9.17
CA LEU A 11 12.63 -9.49 -9.93
C LEU A 11 13.95 -10.28 -9.90
N PRO A 12 13.88 -11.62 -9.74
CA PRO A 12 15.07 -12.47 -9.77
C PRO A 12 15.77 -12.32 -11.12
N GLY A 13 17.10 -12.13 -11.09
CA GLY A 13 17.94 -11.94 -12.28
C GLY A 13 18.42 -10.49 -12.50
N MET A 14 17.70 -9.48 -11.98
CA MET A 14 18.12 -8.07 -12.07
C MET A 14 19.30 -7.73 -11.15
N GLU A 15 19.59 -8.60 -10.18
CA GLU A 15 20.64 -8.44 -9.18
C GLU A 15 22.03 -8.31 -9.80
N THR A 16 22.29 -9.03 -10.89
CA THR A 16 23.59 -9.00 -11.60
C THR A 16 23.88 -7.63 -12.21
N GLU A 17 22.86 -6.93 -12.70
CA GLU A 17 22.97 -5.58 -13.22
C GLU A 17 23.02 -4.54 -12.10
N LEU A 18 22.22 -4.70 -11.05
CA LEU A 18 22.19 -3.78 -9.90
C LEU A 18 23.50 -3.80 -9.10
N ARG A 19 24.19 -4.95 -9.02
CA ARG A 19 25.52 -5.09 -8.39
C ARG A 19 26.60 -4.24 -9.07
N LYS A 20 26.42 -3.86 -10.35
CA LYS A 20 27.38 -3.00 -11.09
C LYS A 20 27.32 -1.53 -10.64
N ILE A 21 26.28 -1.14 -9.89
CA ILE A 21 26.12 0.23 -9.40
C ILE A 21 27.01 0.44 -8.16
N PRO A 22 27.92 1.43 -8.16
CA PRO A 22 28.78 1.71 -7.02
C PRO A 22 27.95 2.07 -5.78
N GLY A 23 28.29 1.48 -4.62
CA GLY A 23 27.64 1.77 -3.34
C GLY A 23 26.48 0.85 -2.93
N PHE A 24 26.22 -0.26 -3.64
CA PHE A 24 25.28 -1.31 -3.18
C PHE A 24 25.96 -2.46 -2.41
N CYS A 25 27.23 -2.73 -2.76
CA CYS A 25 28.09 -3.76 -2.17
C CYS A 25 29.54 -3.25 -2.03
N GLN A 26 29.79 -2.25 -1.18
CA GLN A 26 31.14 -1.97 -0.69
C GLN A 26 31.30 -2.55 0.71
N GLY A 27 32.22 -3.52 0.88
CA GLY A 27 32.66 -3.97 2.20
C GLY A 27 32.03 -5.26 2.74
N GLY A 28 31.88 -6.29 1.92
CA GLY A 28 32.14 -7.63 2.41
C GLY A 28 33.65 -7.84 2.32
N ALA A 29 34.40 -7.54 3.38
CA ALA A 29 35.74 -8.10 3.48
C ALA A 29 35.58 -9.61 3.31
N SER A 30 36.15 -10.13 2.23
CA SER A 30 36.30 -11.55 1.97
C SER A 30 37.16 -12.14 3.08
N VAL A 31 36.55 -12.43 4.22
CA VAL A 31 37.10 -13.36 5.20
C VAL A 31 36.50 -14.71 4.85
N VAL A 32 37.41 -15.60 4.49
CA VAL A 32 37.25 -17.00 4.09
C VAL A 32 36.06 -17.68 4.80
N GLY A 33 35.10 -18.20 4.02
CA GLY A 33 34.43 -19.47 4.35
C GLY A 33 32.99 -19.48 4.87
N ILE A 34 32.19 -18.40 4.80
CA ILE A 34 30.75 -18.50 5.14
C ILE A 34 29.88 -17.80 4.09
N ASP A 35 29.28 -18.61 3.22
CA ASP A 35 28.31 -18.19 2.20
C ASP A 35 27.07 -17.53 2.81
N ASN A 36 26.98 -16.21 2.67
CA ASN A 36 25.77 -15.40 2.87
C ASN A 36 25.32 -14.74 1.55
N VAL A 37 25.63 -15.36 0.40
CA VAL A 37 25.40 -14.79 -0.93
C VAL A 37 23.90 -14.60 -1.21
N ALA A 38 23.05 -15.56 -0.81
CA ALA A 38 21.60 -15.52 -1.06
C ALA A 38 20.84 -14.39 -0.33
N ASN A 39 21.36 -13.90 0.81
CA ASN A 39 20.76 -12.78 1.54
C ASN A 39 21.24 -11.42 1.04
N CYS A 40 22.31 -11.37 0.24
CA CYS A 40 22.80 -10.12 -0.33
C CYS A 40 21.92 -9.68 -1.52
N ASP A 41 21.41 -10.65 -2.26
CA ASP A 41 20.64 -10.47 -3.49
C ASP A 41 19.26 -9.83 -3.26
N ALA A 42 18.43 -10.41 -2.39
CA ALA A 42 17.16 -9.79 -1.98
C ALA A 42 17.37 -8.41 -1.32
N LEU A 43 18.49 -8.24 -0.60
CA LEU A 43 18.83 -6.97 0.06
C LEU A 43 19.21 -5.88 -0.95
N VAL A 44 19.87 -6.22 -2.06
CA VAL A 44 20.20 -5.26 -3.15
C VAL A 44 18.92 -4.79 -3.85
N GLY A 45 17.98 -5.70 -4.11
CA GLY A 45 16.67 -5.34 -4.66
C GLY A 45 15.90 -4.37 -3.75
N TYR A 46 15.81 -4.67 -2.45
CA TYR A 46 15.13 -3.79 -1.50
C TYR A 46 15.82 -2.42 -1.38
N LYS A 47 17.17 -2.38 -1.34
CA LYS A 47 17.89 -1.09 -1.32
C LYS A 47 17.57 -0.25 -2.56
N SER A 48 17.44 -0.87 -3.72
CA SER A 48 17.12 -0.20 -4.99
C SER A 48 15.73 0.41 -4.96
N VAL A 49 14.76 -0.33 -4.43
CA VAL A 49 13.39 0.18 -4.22
C VAL A 49 13.35 1.35 -3.23
N TYR A 50 14.12 1.31 -2.15
CA TYR A 50 14.23 2.44 -1.23
C TYR A 50 14.71 3.72 -1.94
N ARG A 51 15.75 3.62 -2.78
CA ARG A 51 16.29 4.76 -3.52
C ARG A 51 15.33 5.27 -4.61
N MET A 52 14.69 4.36 -5.35
CA MET A 52 13.68 4.71 -6.35
C MET A 52 12.45 5.38 -5.73
N CYS A 53 11.92 4.82 -4.64
CA CYS A 53 10.77 5.39 -3.94
C CYS A 53 11.12 6.68 -3.22
N PHE A 54 12.34 6.84 -2.70
CA PHE A 54 12.84 8.12 -2.19
C PHE A 54 12.78 9.21 -3.28
N ALA A 55 13.27 8.91 -4.48
CA ALA A 55 13.22 9.86 -5.59
C ALA A 55 11.79 10.27 -5.96
N MET A 56 10.86 9.30 -6.02
CA MET A 56 9.44 9.58 -6.25
C MET A 56 8.83 10.44 -5.14
N THR A 57 9.11 10.11 -3.87
CA THR A 57 8.64 10.89 -2.71
C THR A 57 9.16 12.33 -2.79
N CYS A 58 10.45 12.55 -3.06
CA CYS A 58 11.02 13.89 -3.22
C CYS A 58 10.38 14.66 -4.38
N PHE A 59 10.16 14.00 -5.51
CA PHE A 59 9.50 14.61 -6.67
C PHE A 59 8.07 15.06 -6.34
N PHE A 60 7.24 14.16 -5.81
CA PHE A 60 5.86 14.50 -5.47
C PHE A 60 5.76 15.49 -4.31
N PHE A 61 6.65 15.41 -3.33
CA PHE A 61 6.72 16.39 -2.25
C PHE A 61 7.09 17.78 -2.76
N LEU A 62 8.09 17.88 -3.64
CA LEU A 62 8.47 19.14 -4.28
C LEU A 62 7.30 19.75 -5.06
N PHE A 63 6.61 18.95 -5.87
CA PHE A 63 5.42 19.41 -6.61
C PHE A 63 4.27 19.78 -5.68
N SER A 64 4.05 19.03 -4.60
CA SER A 64 3.07 19.39 -3.57
C SER A 64 3.36 20.76 -2.96
N ALA A 65 4.64 21.05 -2.66
CA ALA A 65 5.08 22.34 -2.10
C ALA A 65 4.93 23.50 -3.10
N ILE A 66 5.30 23.30 -4.36
CA ILE A 66 5.15 24.32 -5.42
C ILE A 66 3.67 24.68 -5.65
N MET A 67 2.78 23.68 -5.52
CA MET A 67 1.35 23.82 -5.78
C MET A 67 0.54 24.27 -4.56
N ILE A 68 1.18 24.69 -3.46
CA ILE A 68 0.49 25.21 -2.27
C ILE A 68 -0.29 26.48 -2.64
N ARG A 69 -1.59 26.49 -2.27
CA ARG A 69 -2.51 27.62 -2.48
C ARG A 69 -2.58 28.10 -3.93
N VAL A 70 -2.53 27.19 -4.90
CA VAL A 70 -3.00 27.48 -6.26
C VAL A 70 -4.53 27.46 -6.22
N ARG A 71 -5.15 28.57 -6.61
CA ARG A 71 -6.62 28.75 -6.47
C ARG A 71 -7.34 28.86 -7.81
N SER A 72 -6.64 29.25 -8.87
CA SER A 72 -7.20 29.40 -10.22
C SER A 72 -6.21 28.88 -11.27
N SER A 73 -6.74 28.39 -12.40
CA SER A 73 -5.92 28.00 -13.55
C SER A 73 -5.18 29.16 -14.23
N LYS A 74 -5.50 30.41 -13.87
CA LYS A 74 -4.76 31.60 -14.31
C LYS A 74 -3.44 31.79 -13.55
N ASP A 75 -3.23 31.07 -12.44
CA ASP A 75 -1.94 31.06 -11.76
C ASP A 75 -0.86 30.51 -12.71
N PRO A 76 0.31 31.16 -12.85
CA PRO A 76 1.39 30.65 -13.70
C PRO A 76 1.89 29.26 -13.24
N ARG A 77 1.64 28.90 -11.98
CA ARG A 77 1.90 27.58 -11.41
C ARG A 77 0.98 26.49 -11.97
N ALA A 78 -0.25 26.83 -12.36
CA ALA A 78 -1.16 25.90 -13.03
C ALA A 78 -0.64 25.51 -14.43
N ALA A 79 0.06 26.42 -15.13
CA ALA A 79 0.75 26.08 -16.38
C ALA A 79 1.87 25.05 -16.17
N ILE A 80 2.56 25.08 -15.02
CA ILE A 80 3.53 24.05 -14.63
C ILE A 80 2.81 22.74 -14.33
N GLN A 81 1.64 22.77 -13.68
CA GLN A 81 0.85 21.57 -13.36
C GLN A 81 0.35 20.86 -14.63
N ASN A 82 -0.22 21.60 -15.58
CA ASN A 82 -0.86 21.03 -16.77
C ASN A 82 0.12 20.85 -17.95
N GLY A 83 1.26 21.55 -17.93
CA GLY A 83 2.27 21.55 -18.99
C GLY A 83 3.63 20.96 -18.60
N PHE A 84 4.64 21.27 -19.41
CA PHE A 84 6.07 20.97 -19.18
C PHE A 84 6.41 19.51 -18.83
N TRP A 85 5.70 18.53 -19.41
CA TRP A 85 5.91 17.09 -19.15
C TRP A 85 7.35 16.62 -19.36
N PHE A 86 8.01 17.08 -20.42
CA PHE A 86 9.42 16.75 -20.68
C PHE A 86 10.33 17.12 -19.51
N PHE A 87 10.21 18.35 -18.99
CA PHE A 87 11.03 18.81 -17.87
C PHE A 87 10.69 18.08 -16.56
N LYS A 88 9.42 17.74 -16.33
CA LYS A 88 9.02 16.90 -15.18
C LYS A 88 9.71 15.55 -15.18
N PHE A 89 9.71 14.87 -16.33
CA PHE A 89 10.41 13.58 -16.47
C PHE A 89 11.92 13.74 -16.30
N LEU A 90 12.51 14.81 -16.84
CA LEU A 90 13.94 15.08 -16.66
C LEU A 90 14.31 15.30 -15.19
N ILE A 91 13.52 16.07 -14.45
CA ILE A 91 13.70 16.29 -13.01
C ILE A 91 13.59 14.96 -12.25
N LEU A 92 12.56 14.15 -12.55
CA LEU A 92 12.37 12.85 -11.90
C LEU A 92 13.56 11.91 -12.15
N VAL A 93 14.06 11.84 -13.39
CA VAL A 93 15.25 11.05 -13.74
C VAL A 93 16.49 11.58 -13.01
N GLY A 94 16.68 12.91 -12.97
CA GLY A 94 17.79 13.54 -12.26
C GLY A 94 17.80 13.23 -10.76
N ILE A 95 16.65 13.36 -10.09
CA ILE A 95 16.51 13.00 -8.67
C ILE A 95 16.75 11.50 -8.48
N THR A 96 16.26 10.65 -9.39
CA THR A 96 16.49 9.21 -9.33
C THR A 96 17.97 8.89 -9.42
N VAL A 97 18.69 9.40 -10.42
CA VAL A 97 20.14 9.22 -10.54
C VAL A 97 20.84 9.69 -9.27
N GLY A 98 20.51 10.89 -8.76
CA GLY A 98 21.07 11.41 -7.51
C GLY A 98 20.80 10.51 -6.29
N ALA A 99 19.60 9.93 -6.18
CA ALA A 99 19.25 9.02 -5.09
C ALA A 99 20.10 7.74 -5.10
N PHE A 100 20.52 7.27 -6.28
CA PHE A 100 21.39 6.10 -6.41
C PHE A 100 22.83 6.36 -5.94
N PHE A 101 23.29 7.61 -5.88
CA PHE A 101 24.59 7.99 -5.33
C PHE A 101 24.63 8.13 -3.80
N ILE A 102 23.49 7.98 -3.10
CA ILE A 102 23.45 8.04 -1.64
C ILE A 102 24.19 6.82 -1.06
N PRO A 103 25.25 7.01 -0.24
CA PRO A 103 26.03 5.91 0.31
C PRO A 103 25.24 5.11 1.34
N ASP A 104 25.58 3.82 1.44
CA ASP A 104 25.00 2.93 2.45
C ASP A 104 25.38 3.39 3.87
N GLY A 105 24.39 3.50 4.75
CA GLY A 105 24.58 4.00 6.11
C GLY A 105 23.27 4.03 6.90
N SER A 106 23.03 5.10 7.65
CA SER A 106 21.78 5.30 8.39
C SER A 106 20.57 5.58 7.48
N PHE A 107 20.78 5.86 6.19
CA PHE A 107 19.75 6.23 5.23
C PHE A 107 18.56 5.26 5.22
N HIS A 108 18.80 3.96 5.03
CA HIS A 108 17.72 2.97 4.94
C HIS A 108 16.93 2.82 6.23
N THR A 109 17.59 2.91 7.40
CA THR A 109 16.91 2.86 8.70
C THR A 109 16.06 4.09 8.93
N VAL A 110 16.58 5.29 8.67
CA VAL A 110 15.80 6.53 8.80
C VAL A 110 14.63 6.53 7.84
N TRP A 111 14.89 6.18 6.57
CA TRP A 111 13.87 6.16 5.53
C TRP A 111 12.80 5.09 5.77
N PHE A 112 13.13 3.98 6.43
CA PHE A 112 12.15 2.98 6.89
C PHE A 112 11.10 3.62 7.82
N TYR A 113 11.50 4.44 8.79
CA TYR A 113 10.55 5.09 9.69
C TYR A 113 9.66 6.10 8.97
N PHE A 114 10.22 6.89 8.04
CA PHE A 114 9.42 7.75 7.16
C PHE A 114 8.42 6.93 6.33
N GLY A 115 8.86 5.79 5.81
CA GLY A 115 8.04 4.81 5.11
C GLY A 115 6.88 4.30 5.96
N VAL A 116 7.14 3.86 7.20
CA VAL A 116 6.10 3.37 8.12
C VAL A 116 5.06 4.46 8.42
N VAL A 117 5.50 5.67 8.77
CA VAL A 117 4.58 6.78 9.07
C VAL A 117 3.77 7.18 7.85
N GLY A 118 4.41 7.32 6.68
CA GLY A 118 3.72 7.65 5.43
C GLY A 118 2.73 6.57 5.00
N SER A 119 3.09 5.30 5.17
CA SER A 119 2.23 4.16 4.86
C SER A 119 1.01 4.11 5.77
N PHE A 120 1.17 4.40 7.07
CA PHE A 120 0.05 4.49 8.00
C PHE A 120 -0.97 5.54 7.57
N ILE A 121 -0.50 6.76 7.22
CA ILE A 121 -1.38 7.81 6.71
C ILE A 121 -2.03 7.39 5.39
N PHE A 122 -1.27 6.76 4.48
CA PHE A 122 -1.80 6.27 3.21
C PHE A 122 -2.88 5.20 3.39
N ILE A 123 -2.70 4.25 4.33
CA ILE A 123 -3.69 3.19 4.62
C ILE A 123 -5.00 3.81 5.13
N ILE A 124 -4.95 4.91 5.90
CA ILE A 124 -6.15 5.64 6.33
C ILE A 124 -6.84 6.29 5.12
N ILE A 125 -6.10 6.98 4.25
CA ILE A 125 -6.66 7.57 3.02
C ILE A 125 -7.23 6.47 2.11
N GLN A 126 -6.53 5.35 1.98
CA GLN A 126 -6.96 4.18 1.21
C GLN A 126 -8.29 3.63 1.76
N LEU A 127 -8.44 3.54 3.09
CA LEU A 127 -9.71 3.15 3.72
C LEU A 127 -10.83 4.15 3.41
N ILE A 128 -10.57 5.45 3.49
CA ILE A 128 -11.57 6.50 3.16
C ILE A 128 -12.01 6.38 1.69
N LEU A 129 -11.07 6.16 0.78
CA LEU A 129 -11.37 5.98 -0.65
C LEU A 129 -12.21 4.72 -0.91
N LEU A 130 -11.92 3.62 -0.21
CA LEU A 130 -12.74 2.40 -0.30
C LEU A 130 -14.15 2.61 0.25
N ILE A 131 -14.31 3.38 1.33
CA ILE A 131 -15.62 3.74 1.89
C ILE A 131 -16.41 4.60 0.89
N ASP A 132 -15.80 5.64 0.31
CA ASP A 132 -16.45 6.51 -0.69
C ASP A 132 -16.83 5.70 -1.94
N PHE A 133 -15.95 4.82 -2.42
CA PHE A 133 -16.26 3.89 -3.50
C PHE A 133 -17.46 3.00 -3.18
N ALA A 134 -17.50 2.39 -2.00
CA ALA A 134 -18.58 1.51 -1.60
C ALA A 134 -19.94 2.25 -1.51
N HIS A 135 -19.95 3.46 -0.96
CA HIS A 135 -21.15 4.30 -0.95
C HIS A 135 -21.57 4.74 -2.35
N SER A 136 -20.61 5.11 -3.21
CA SER A 136 -20.88 5.48 -4.59
C SER A 136 -21.48 4.32 -5.38
N TRP A 137 -20.93 3.11 -5.23
CA TRP A 137 -21.50 1.90 -5.82
C TRP A 137 -22.92 1.68 -5.31
N ASN A 138 -23.12 1.65 -4.00
CA ASN A 138 -24.43 1.44 -3.39
C ASN A 138 -25.46 2.45 -3.91
N LYS A 139 -25.11 3.74 -3.94
CA LYS A 139 -25.97 4.82 -4.45
C LYS A 139 -26.40 4.59 -5.90
N VAL A 140 -25.46 4.25 -6.79
CA VAL A 140 -25.77 4.03 -8.22
C VAL A 140 -26.69 2.81 -8.40
N TRP A 141 -26.42 1.72 -7.69
CA TRP A 141 -27.18 0.47 -7.88
C TRP A 141 -28.56 0.54 -7.22
N VAL A 142 -28.68 1.11 -6.02
CA VAL A 142 -29.97 1.35 -5.38
C VAL A 142 -30.80 2.32 -6.22
N GLY A 143 -30.21 3.44 -6.67
CA GLY A 143 -30.91 4.39 -7.54
C GLY A 143 -31.40 3.75 -8.85
N ASN A 144 -30.60 2.87 -9.47
CA ASN A 144 -31.04 2.14 -10.66
C ASN A 144 -32.12 1.10 -10.36
N ALA A 145 -32.09 0.47 -9.18
CA ALA A 145 -33.11 -0.49 -8.75
C ALA A 145 -34.46 0.18 -8.43
N GLU A 146 -34.45 1.42 -7.93
CA GLU A 146 -35.68 2.19 -7.66
C GLU A 146 -36.28 2.77 -8.94
N ASN A 147 -35.43 3.23 -9.87
CA ASN A 147 -35.88 3.88 -11.11
C ASN A 147 -36.16 2.90 -12.26
N SER A 148 -35.58 1.69 -12.23
CA SER A 148 -35.83 0.65 -13.22
C SER A 148 -36.72 -0.43 -12.63
N ASP A 149 -37.72 -0.91 -13.37
CA ASP A 149 -38.55 -2.08 -12.99
C ASP A 149 -37.76 -3.42 -13.04
N ASN A 150 -36.43 -3.34 -13.25
CA ASN A 150 -35.54 -4.47 -13.36
C ASN A 150 -34.99 -4.88 -11.98
N LYS A 151 -35.61 -5.90 -11.39
CA LYS A 151 -35.20 -6.53 -10.12
C LYS A 151 -33.76 -7.07 -10.12
N CYS A 152 -33.11 -7.19 -11.28
CA CYS A 152 -31.73 -7.65 -11.40
C CYS A 152 -30.72 -6.76 -10.65
N TRP A 153 -30.96 -5.45 -10.54
CA TRP A 153 -30.07 -4.55 -9.80
C TRP A 153 -30.03 -4.87 -8.31
N PHE A 154 -31.20 -5.10 -7.71
CA PHE A 154 -31.32 -5.50 -6.31
C PHE A 154 -30.74 -6.91 -6.07
N ALA A 155 -31.03 -7.87 -6.96
CA ALA A 155 -30.47 -9.21 -6.89
C ALA A 155 -28.93 -9.21 -6.97
N GLY A 156 -28.36 -8.39 -7.87
CA GLY A 156 -26.93 -8.19 -7.98
C GLY A 156 -26.32 -7.59 -6.71
N LEU A 157 -26.94 -6.55 -6.15
CA LEU A 157 -26.47 -5.90 -4.92
C LEU A 157 -26.42 -6.88 -3.74
N LEU A 158 -27.47 -7.69 -3.58
CA LEU A 158 -27.53 -8.73 -2.56
C LEU A 158 -26.46 -9.82 -2.80
N SER A 159 -26.27 -10.23 -4.05
CA SER A 159 -25.27 -11.24 -4.42
C SER A 159 -23.84 -10.80 -4.08
N PHE A 160 -23.44 -9.56 -4.44
CA PHE A 160 -22.12 -9.04 -4.10
C PHE A 160 -21.94 -8.88 -2.58
N THR A 161 -22.97 -8.42 -1.88
CA THR A 161 -22.95 -8.29 -0.42
C THR A 161 -22.71 -9.65 0.26
N PHE A 162 -23.44 -10.69 -0.17
CA PHE A 162 -23.26 -12.04 0.32
C PHE A 162 -21.87 -12.59 0.00
N LEU A 163 -21.40 -12.40 -1.24
CA LEU A 163 -20.07 -12.83 -1.68
C LEU A 163 -18.96 -12.23 -0.80
N PHE A 164 -18.98 -10.92 -0.55
CA PHE A 164 -17.94 -10.27 0.24
C PHE A 164 -17.94 -10.71 1.70
N PHE A 165 -19.10 -10.92 2.31
CA PHE A 165 -19.15 -11.51 3.66
C PHE A 165 -18.70 -12.96 3.68
N ALA A 166 -19.10 -13.78 2.70
CA ALA A 166 -18.64 -15.16 2.60
C ALA A 166 -17.11 -15.24 2.48
N LEU A 167 -16.50 -14.36 1.69
CA LEU A 167 -15.04 -14.24 1.58
C LEU A 167 -14.41 -13.77 2.90
N ALA A 168 -15.01 -12.80 3.59
CA ALA A 168 -14.50 -12.33 4.89
C ALA A 168 -14.55 -13.44 5.96
N ILE A 169 -15.66 -14.19 6.06
CA ILE A 169 -15.78 -15.31 6.99
C ILE A 169 -14.81 -16.44 6.62
N THR A 170 -14.66 -16.74 5.33
CA THR A 170 -13.66 -17.72 4.86
C THR A 170 -12.26 -17.29 5.28
N ALA A 171 -11.90 -16.01 5.09
CA ALA A 171 -10.62 -15.48 5.52
C ALA A 171 -10.38 -15.66 7.03
N VAL A 172 -11.37 -15.36 7.87
CA VAL A 172 -11.30 -15.60 9.33
C VAL A 172 -11.01 -17.06 9.66
N VAL A 173 -11.73 -17.99 9.02
CA VAL A 173 -11.51 -19.43 9.22
C VAL A 173 -10.07 -19.81 8.83
N LEU A 174 -9.59 -19.33 7.68
CA LEU A 174 -8.22 -19.58 7.24
C LEU A 174 -7.19 -18.96 8.20
N PHE A 175 -7.46 -17.80 8.79
CA PHE A 175 -6.57 -17.18 9.77
C PHE A 175 -6.44 -18.01 11.04
N TYR A 176 -7.54 -18.53 11.59
CA TYR A 176 -7.46 -19.42 12.75
C TYR A 176 -6.73 -20.73 12.42
N VAL A 177 -6.97 -21.30 11.24
CA VAL A 177 -6.34 -22.58 10.85
C VAL A 177 -4.84 -22.45 10.62
N TYR A 178 -4.39 -21.38 9.94
CA TYR A 178 -3.00 -21.27 9.50
C TYR A 178 -2.13 -20.35 10.35
N TYR A 179 -2.70 -19.31 10.98
CA TYR A 179 -1.93 -18.30 11.71
C TYR A 179 -2.04 -18.42 13.24
N THR A 180 -2.75 -19.44 13.76
CA THR A 180 -2.88 -19.68 15.19
C THR A 180 -2.54 -21.13 15.57
N GLN A 181 -2.10 -21.35 16.82
CA GLN A 181 -1.89 -22.68 17.40
C GLN A 181 -2.66 -22.81 18.71
N PRO A 182 -3.05 -24.00 19.17
CA PRO A 182 -3.84 -24.16 20.40
C PRO A 182 -3.20 -23.51 21.64
N GLU A 183 -1.89 -23.67 21.84
CA GLU A 183 -1.17 -23.21 23.05
C GLU A 183 -0.24 -22.00 22.84
N ASP A 184 -0.15 -21.45 21.62
CA ASP A 184 0.74 -20.33 21.28
C ASP A 184 0.03 -19.33 20.33
N CYS A 185 0.72 -18.28 19.90
CA CYS A 185 0.23 -17.27 18.94
C CYS A 185 -1.01 -16.50 19.44
N THR A 186 -1.07 -16.22 20.74
CA THR A 186 -2.18 -15.49 21.38
C THR A 186 -2.44 -14.12 20.76
N GLU A 187 -1.39 -13.42 20.32
CA GLU A 187 -1.51 -12.12 19.64
C GLU A 187 -2.37 -12.21 18.38
N HIS A 188 -2.13 -13.20 17.52
CA HIS A 188 -2.93 -13.43 16.32
C HIS A 188 -4.38 -13.78 16.68
N LYS A 189 -4.60 -14.65 17.68
CA LYS A 189 -5.96 -14.98 18.16
C LYS A 189 -6.72 -13.73 18.61
N VAL A 190 -6.07 -12.84 19.35
CA VAL A 190 -6.68 -11.60 19.84
C VAL A 190 -7.01 -10.66 18.67
N PHE A 191 -6.07 -10.45 17.75
CA PHE A 191 -6.30 -9.56 16.60
C PHE A 191 -7.39 -10.07 15.66
N ILE A 192 -7.43 -11.37 15.36
CA ILE A 192 -8.49 -11.96 14.53
C ILE A 192 -9.86 -11.80 15.22
N SER A 193 -9.94 -12.15 16.52
CA SER A 193 -11.18 -12.07 17.30
C SER A 193 -11.73 -10.64 17.38
N LEU A 194 -10.87 -9.66 17.68
CA LEU A 194 -11.27 -8.25 17.79
C LEU A 194 -11.74 -7.68 16.46
N ASN A 195 -11.01 -7.94 15.37
CA ASN A 195 -11.41 -7.46 14.04
C ASN A 195 -12.73 -8.09 13.58
N LEU A 196 -12.98 -9.37 13.89
CA LEU A 196 -14.27 -10.02 13.62
C LEU A 196 -15.41 -9.34 14.40
N ILE A 197 -15.22 -9.06 15.70
CA ILE A 197 -16.21 -8.37 16.53
C ILE A 197 -16.50 -6.98 15.96
N PHE A 198 -15.48 -6.21 15.59
CA PHE A 198 -15.67 -4.89 14.98
C PHE A 198 -16.41 -4.96 13.64
N CYS A 199 -16.12 -5.95 12.79
CA CYS A 199 -16.85 -6.16 11.54
C CYS A 199 -18.34 -6.45 11.78
N ILE A 200 -18.67 -7.26 12.80
CA ILE A 200 -20.05 -7.54 13.20
C ILE A 200 -20.75 -6.26 13.70
N ILE A 201 -20.09 -5.49 14.57
CA ILE A 201 -20.64 -4.23 15.09
C ILE A 201 -20.91 -3.25 13.95
N VAL A 202 -19.96 -3.04 13.04
CA VAL A 202 -20.14 -2.15 11.87
C VAL A 202 -21.28 -2.62 10.99
N SER A 203 -21.42 -3.93 10.78
CA SER A 203 -22.52 -4.50 9.99
C SER A 203 -23.88 -4.23 10.64
N ILE A 204 -24.00 -4.39 11.96
CA ILE A 204 -25.23 -4.06 12.70
C ILE A 204 -25.51 -2.56 12.61
N VAL A 205 -24.52 -1.71 12.89
CA VAL A 205 -24.67 -0.25 12.84
C VAL A 205 -25.11 0.23 11.45
N SER A 206 -24.63 -0.40 10.37
CA SER A 206 -24.98 -0.03 8.99
C SER A 206 -26.46 -0.24 8.62
N ILE A 207 -27.18 -1.09 9.35
CA ILE A 207 -28.60 -1.40 9.11
C ILE A 207 -29.54 -0.73 10.13
N LEU A 208 -29.01 -0.02 11.12
CA LEU A 208 -29.84 0.66 12.12
C LEU A 208 -30.67 1.77 11.45
N PRO A 209 -32.01 1.80 11.65
CA PRO A 209 -32.88 2.80 11.02
C PRO A 209 -32.44 4.24 11.30
N LYS A 210 -31.96 4.52 12.51
CA LYS A 210 -31.45 5.84 12.91
C LYS A 210 -30.22 6.30 12.11
N ILE A 211 -29.37 5.36 11.69
CA ILE A 211 -28.19 5.66 10.87
C ILE A 211 -28.60 5.85 9.41
N GLN A 212 -29.52 5.03 8.91
CA GLN A 212 -30.05 5.18 7.55
C GLN A 212 -30.88 6.46 7.37
N GLU A 213 -31.58 6.92 8.40
CA GLU A 213 -32.25 8.23 8.43
C GLU A 213 -31.25 9.39 8.26
N ALA A 214 -30.06 9.30 8.88
CA ALA A 214 -29.02 10.33 8.78
C ALA A 214 -28.13 10.19 7.53
N GLN A 215 -27.95 8.97 7.04
CA GLN A 215 -27.21 8.63 5.81
C GLN A 215 -27.94 7.54 5.02
N PRO A 216 -28.86 7.92 4.10
CA PRO A 216 -29.69 6.98 3.33
C PRO A 216 -28.89 6.11 2.36
N HIS A 217 -27.63 6.46 2.08
CA HIS A 217 -26.72 5.68 1.24
C HIS A 217 -25.88 4.66 2.03
N SER A 218 -26.08 4.58 3.35
CA SER A 218 -25.49 3.52 4.18
C SER A 218 -26.21 2.20 3.93
N GLY A 219 -25.46 1.13 3.74
CA GLY A 219 -26.04 -0.16 3.41
C GLY A 219 -25.07 -1.32 3.66
N LEU A 220 -25.62 -2.52 3.59
CA LEU A 220 -24.92 -3.74 3.92
C LEU A 220 -23.75 -4.04 2.96
N LEU A 221 -23.85 -3.59 1.70
CA LEU A 221 -22.77 -3.70 0.71
C LEU A 221 -21.51 -2.98 1.20
N GLN A 222 -21.65 -1.76 1.73
CA GLN A 222 -20.52 -1.00 2.25
C GLN A 222 -19.88 -1.69 3.45
N ALA A 223 -20.68 -2.16 4.42
CA ALA A 223 -20.15 -2.93 5.55
C ALA A 223 -19.41 -4.21 5.11
N SER A 224 -19.89 -4.91 4.08
CA SER A 224 -19.27 -6.14 3.57
C SER A 224 -17.89 -5.89 2.92
N ILE A 225 -17.76 -4.84 2.11
CA ILE A 225 -16.49 -4.46 1.46
C ILE A 225 -15.45 -4.04 2.52
N ILE A 226 -15.87 -3.23 3.50
CA ILE A 226 -14.97 -2.78 4.57
C ILE A 226 -14.56 -3.94 5.49
N SER A 227 -15.45 -4.90 5.74
CA SER A 227 -15.11 -6.11 6.48
C SER A 227 -14.05 -6.94 5.74
N LEU A 228 -14.20 -7.10 4.42
CA LEU A 228 -13.22 -7.82 3.59
C LEU A 228 -11.86 -7.12 3.56
N TYR A 229 -11.84 -5.78 3.41
CA TYR A 229 -10.62 -4.99 3.50
C TYR A 229 -9.95 -5.10 4.88
N THR A 230 -10.74 -5.11 5.96
CA THR A 230 -10.23 -5.30 7.32
C THR A 230 -9.54 -6.66 7.44
N MET A 231 -10.12 -7.73 6.90
CA MET A 231 -9.48 -9.06 6.86
C MET A 231 -8.17 -9.04 6.07
N TYR A 232 -8.11 -8.32 4.94
CA TYR A 232 -6.86 -8.14 4.19
C TYR A 232 -5.78 -7.43 5.03
N VAL A 233 -6.10 -6.33 5.72
CA VAL A 233 -5.13 -5.62 6.56
C VAL A 233 -4.70 -6.48 7.75
N THR A 234 -5.61 -7.26 8.35
CA THR A 234 -5.28 -8.24 9.41
C THR A 234 -4.31 -9.30 8.89
N TRP A 235 -4.58 -9.87 7.70
CA TRP A 235 -3.68 -10.84 7.06
C TRP A 235 -2.29 -10.25 6.77
N SER A 236 -2.26 -9.01 6.28
CA SER A 236 -1.03 -8.27 6.03
C SER A 236 -0.22 -8.08 7.30
N ALA A 237 -0.84 -7.73 8.42
CA ALA A 237 -0.14 -7.59 9.69
C ALA A 237 0.45 -8.92 10.18
N MET A 238 -0.32 -10.02 10.14
CA MET A 238 0.12 -11.34 10.62
C MET A 238 1.23 -11.95 9.75
N THR A 239 1.18 -11.76 8.44
CA THR A 239 2.21 -12.26 7.50
C THR A 239 3.56 -11.56 7.70
N ASN A 240 3.57 -10.37 8.31
CA ASN A 240 4.79 -9.64 8.65
C ASN A 240 5.25 -9.89 10.11
N ASN A 241 4.64 -10.83 10.84
CA ASN A 241 5.12 -11.23 12.17
C ASN A 241 6.48 -11.95 12.06
N PRO A 242 7.52 -11.51 12.80
CA PRO A 242 8.82 -12.17 12.82
C PRO A 242 8.80 -13.59 13.42
N ASN A 243 7.78 -13.94 14.22
CA ASN A 243 7.65 -15.27 14.80
C ASN A 243 7.18 -16.29 13.74
N ARG A 244 8.13 -17.05 13.18
CA ARG A 244 7.88 -18.09 12.17
C ARG A 244 7.00 -19.24 12.64
N LYS A 245 6.86 -19.48 13.95
CA LYS A 245 5.91 -20.49 14.47
C LYS A 245 4.46 -20.12 14.21
N CYS A 246 4.17 -18.82 14.18
CA CYS A 246 2.84 -18.24 13.98
C CYS A 246 2.62 -17.73 12.56
N ASN A 247 3.63 -17.82 11.71
CA ASN A 247 3.64 -17.30 10.35
C ASN A 247 4.24 -18.35 9.40
N PRO A 248 3.46 -19.39 9.02
CA PRO A 248 3.90 -20.35 8.03
C PRO A 248 3.94 -19.67 6.65
N SER A 249 5.05 -19.84 5.91
CA SER A 249 5.11 -19.32 4.53
C SER A 249 4.14 -20.11 3.64
N LEU A 250 3.55 -19.45 2.63
CA LEU A 250 2.65 -20.09 1.67
C LEU A 250 3.31 -21.33 1.03
N LEU A 251 4.62 -21.28 0.79
CA LEU A 251 5.40 -22.41 0.30
C LEU A 251 5.42 -23.59 1.30
N SER A 252 5.63 -23.35 2.60
CA SER A 252 5.60 -24.40 3.64
C SER A 252 4.23 -25.06 3.78
N LEU A 253 3.15 -24.32 3.50
CA LEU A 253 1.77 -24.82 3.52
C LEU A 253 1.47 -25.69 2.30
N VAL A 254 1.95 -25.29 1.11
CA VAL A 254 1.76 -26.07 -0.13
C VAL A 254 2.66 -27.31 -0.15
N SER A 255 3.88 -27.24 0.39
CA SER A 255 4.79 -28.39 0.46
C SER A 255 4.33 -29.46 1.46
N ASN A 256 3.62 -29.08 2.54
CA ASN A 256 3.06 -30.05 3.50
C ASN A 256 1.90 -30.89 2.93
N VAL A 257 1.36 -30.54 1.76
CA VAL A 257 0.37 -31.38 1.04
C VAL A 257 1.07 -32.50 0.24
N SER A 258 2.40 -32.48 0.14
CA SER A 258 3.22 -33.51 -0.51
C SER A 258 4.07 -34.23 0.54
N THR A 259 3.47 -35.14 1.30
CA THR A 259 4.21 -35.94 2.28
C THR A 259 5.25 -36.85 1.61
N THR A 260 6.51 -36.62 1.92
CA THR A 260 7.44 -37.62 2.43
C THR A 260 8.55 -36.86 3.18
N GLU A 261 8.90 -37.32 4.38
CA GLU A 261 9.96 -36.74 5.19
C GLU A 261 11.23 -36.46 4.38
N PRO A 262 11.97 -35.41 4.74
CA PRO A 262 13.37 -35.65 5.01
C PRO A 262 13.78 -35.10 6.38
N SER A 263 14.38 -36.01 7.13
CA SER A 263 15.44 -35.79 8.11
C SER A 263 16.31 -34.56 7.85
N GLY A 264 16.66 -33.88 8.95
CA GLY A 264 17.49 -32.69 9.06
C GLY A 264 18.46 -32.39 7.91
N ASP A 265 18.12 -31.36 7.15
CA ASP A 265 19.01 -30.24 6.83
C ASP A 265 18.18 -29.23 6.03
N SER A 266 17.57 -28.28 6.74
CA SER A 266 16.85 -27.18 6.09
C SER A 266 17.86 -26.22 5.46
N THR A 267 18.10 -26.39 4.16
CA THR A 267 18.78 -25.41 3.33
C THR A 267 17.99 -24.09 3.39
N PRO A 268 18.55 -22.99 3.92
CA PRO A 268 17.85 -21.71 3.99
C PRO A 268 17.97 -21.01 2.63
N GLY A 269 17.22 -21.47 1.63
CA GLY A 269 17.52 -21.16 0.22
C GLY A 269 16.41 -20.57 -0.63
N GLN A 270 15.21 -20.32 -0.10
CA GLN A 270 14.14 -19.73 -0.90
C GLN A 270 13.52 -18.53 -0.18
N VAL A 271 14.14 -17.37 -0.33
CA VAL A 271 13.49 -16.08 -0.07
C VAL A 271 12.35 -15.94 -1.08
N GLN A 272 11.11 -16.15 -0.61
CA GLN A 272 9.91 -15.99 -1.41
C GLN A 272 9.81 -14.50 -1.83
N TRP A 273 10.06 -14.20 -3.10
CA TRP A 273 10.10 -12.82 -3.60
C TRP A 273 8.73 -12.25 -3.93
N TRP A 274 7.72 -13.11 -4.05
CA TRP A 274 6.31 -12.73 -4.10
C TRP A 274 5.62 -13.22 -2.82
N ASP A 275 5.04 -12.31 -2.05
CA ASP A 275 4.02 -12.70 -1.07
C ASP A 275 2.66 -12.40 -1.68
N ALA A 276 1.74 -13.38 -1.64
CA ALA A 276 0.39 -13.21 -2.17
C ALA A 276 -0.30 -11.97 -1.56
N GLN A 277 0.02 -11.67 -0.31
CA GLN A 277 -0.36 -10.44 0.39
C GLN A 277 0.09 -9.18 -0.36
N GLY A 278 1.36 -9.11 -0.78
CA GLY A 278 1.91 -7.96 -1.50
C GLY A 278 1.24 -7.73 -2.85
N ILE A 279 0.86 -8.81 -3.55
CA ILE A 279 0.11 -8.73 -4.82
C ILE A 279 -1.28 -8.14 -4.59
N VAL A 280 -2.02 -8.66 -3.61
CA VAL A 280 -3.34 -8.13 -3.27
C VAL A 280 -3.23 -6.65 -2.86
N GLY A 281 -2.19 -6.30 -2.09
CA GLY A 281 -1.89 -4.91 -1.73
C GLY A 281 -1.61 -4.01 -2.93
N LEU A 282 -0.85 -4.49 -3.91
CA LEU A 282 -0.58 -3.76 -5.15
C LEU A 282 -1.87 -3.54 -5.96
N ILE A 283 -2.77 -4.52 -6.02
CA ILE A 283 -4.06 -4.40 -6.71
C ILE A 283 -4.93 -3.34 -6.03
N ILE A 284 -5.07 -3.41 -4.70
CA ILE A 284 -5.86 -2.43 -3.93
C ILE A 284 -5.24 -1.04 -4.06
N PHE A 285 -3.92 -0.93 -4.01
CA PHE A 285 -3.18 0.31 -4.24
C PHE A 285 -3.52 0.92 -5.61
N LEU A 286 -3.36 0.14 -6.69
CA LEU A 286 -3.62 0.62 -8.05
C LEU A 286 -5.08 1.05 -8.19
N PHE A 287 -6.01 0.25 -7.69
CA PHE A 287 -7.43 0.59 -7.68
C PHE A 287 -7.69 1.92 -6.96
N CYS A 288 -7.16 2.10 -5.74
CA CYS A 288 -7.41 3.31 -4.95
C CYS A 288 -6.76 4.55 -5.55
N THR A 289 -5.56 4.44 -6.11
CA THR A 289 -4.89 5.57 -6.78
C THR A 289 -5.60 5.97 -8.07
N LEU A 290 -6.10 5.00 -8.84
CA LEU A 290 -6.93 5.28 -10.02
C LEU A 290 -8.27 5.91 -9.62
N TYR A 291 -8.94 5.35 -8.61
CA TYR A 291 -10.19 5.89 -8.08
C TYR A 291 -10.00 7.33 -7.55
N ALA A 292 -8.94 7.59 -6.79
CA ALA A 292 -8.60 8.94 -6.33
C ALA A 292 -8.39 9.92 -7.49
N SER A 293 -7.74 9.47 -8.58
CA SER A 293 -7.52 10.30 -9.77
C SER A 293 -8.84 10.62 -10.49
N ILE A 294 -9.72 9.63 -10.67
CA ILE A 294 -11.06 9.82 -11.27
C ILE A 294 -11.95 10.69 -10.37
N ARG A 295 -11.83 10.55 -9.06
CA ARG A 295 -12.61 11.34 -8.10
C ARG A 295 -12.16 12.79 -8.07
N SER A 296 -10.85 13.02 -8.12
CA SER A 296 -10.24 14.34 -8.23
C SER A 296 -10.66 15.09 -9.50
N SER A 297 -11.03 14.38 -10.56
CA SER A 297 -11.51 14.97 -11.81
C SER A 297 -13.03 15.14 -11.91
N SER A 298 -13.84 14.57 -10.99
CA SER A 298 -15.28 14.39 -11.27
C SER A 298 -16.31 14.92 -10.28
N ASN A 299 -16.02 15.52 -9.11
CA ASN A 299 -17.11 16.10 -8.29
C ASN A 299 -16.67 17.06 -7.16
N THR A 300 -17.39 18.19 -7.02
CA THR A 300 -17.22 19.22 -5.99
C THR A 300 -17.74 18.81 -4.59
N GLN A 301 -18.65 17.85 -4.47
CA GLN A 301 -19.26 17.45 -3.18
C GLN A 301 -18.34 16.67 -2.22
N VAL A 302 -17.19 16.13 -2.68
CA VAL A 302 -16.30 15.27 -1.87
C VAL A 302 -15.03 15.97 -1.38
N ASN A 303 -14.72 17.17 -1.88
CA ASN A 303 -13.65 18.02 -1.35
C ASN A 303 -13.85 18.39 0.13
N LYS A 304 -15.11 18.38 0.59
CA LYS A 304 -15.49 18.59 1.99
C LYS A 304 -15.14 17.41 2.90
N LEU A 305 -15.09 16.19 2.37
CA LEU A 305 -14.74 14.96 3.09
C LEU A 305 -13.23 14.71 3.13
N MET A 306 -12.50 15.15 2.10
CA MET A 306 -11.03 15.05 2.01
C MET A 306 -10.28 16.19 2.72
N GLN A 307 -10.99 17.08 3.45
CA GLN A 307 -10.41 18.25 4.13
C GLN A 307 -9.63 19.21 3.21
N THR A 308 -10.02 19.32 1.94
CA THR A 308 -9.32 20.17 0.96
C THR A 308 -9.89 21.59 0.80
N GLU A 309 -10.92 21.98 1.57
CA GLU A 309 -11.47 23.34 1.53
C GLU A 309 -10.84 24.28 2.58
N GLU A 310 -10.15 25.32 2.09
CA GLU A 310 -10.11 26.63 2.74
C GLU A 310 -10.93 27.63 1.89
N GLY A 311 -12.24 27.70 2.16
CA GLY A 311 -13.08 28.87 1.89
C GLY A 311 -13.71 29.03 0.49
N GLY A 312 -15.04 28.84 0.43
CA GLY A 312 -16.00 29.66 -0.31
C GLY A 312 -16.03 29.59 -1.84
N GLY A 313 -16.93 28.78 -2.40
CA GLY A 313 -17.36 28.86 -3.80
C GLY A 313 -18.74 28.22 -4.01
N SER A 314 -19.68 28.99 -4.55
CA SER A 314 -21.10 28.64 -4.73
C SER A 314 -21.29 27.49 -5.72
N GLY A 315 -22.28 26.62 -5.45
CA GLY A 315 -22.65 25.50 -6.31
C GLY A 315 -23.14 25.93 -7.69
N GLY A 316 -22.72 25.19 -8.72
CA GLY A 316 -23.25 25.25 -10.07
C GLY A 316 -23.71 23.87 -10.51
N GLU A 317 -24.98 23.74 -10.84
CA GLU A 317 -25.58 22.59 -11.49
C GLU A 317 -24.98 22.40 -12.89
N GLY A 318 -24.68 21.14 -13.25
CA GLY A 318 -24.17 20.82 -14.58
C GLY A 318 -25.24 21.00 -15.66
N VAL A 319 -24.98 21.89 -16.62
CA VAL A 319 -25.79 22.03 -17.83
C VAL A 319 -25.35 20.97 -18.84
N VAL A 320 -26.30 20.13 -19.28
CA VAL A 320 -26.12 19.15 -20.36
C VAL A 320 -26.15 19.89 -21.70
N GLY A 321 -25.07 19.79 -22.48
CA GLY A 321 -25.05 20.29 -23.87
C GLY A 321 -25.84 19.39 -24.82
N GLU A 322 -26.47 20.00 -25.84
CA GLU A 322 -27.40 19.39 -26.81
C GLU A 322 -26.86 18.21 -27.65
N ASP A 323 -25.57 17.86 -27.56
CA ASP A 323 -24.97 16.78 -28.36
C ASP A 323 -24.77 15.44 -27.62
N GLY A 324 -25.19 15.31 -26.36
CA GLY A 324 -25.12 14.04 -25.61
C GLY A 324 -23.70 13.50 -25.35
N ILE A 325 -22.66 14.24 -25.73
CA ILE A 325 -21.26 13.94 -25.43
C ILE A 325 -20.89 14.72 -24.15
N CYS A 326 -20.63 14.00 -23.06
CA CYS A 326 -19.97 14.55 -21.87
C CYS A 326 -18.55 15.02 -22.25
N ARG A 327 -18.41 16.26 -22.72
CA ARG A 327 -17.11 16.93 -22.78
C ARG A 327 -16.76 17.29 -21.34
N ALA A 328 -15.60 16.85 -20.87
CA ALA A 328 -14.99 17.42 -19.68
C ALA A 328 -14.71 18.90 -19.99
N MET A 329 -15.66 19.76 -19.64
CA MET A 329 -15.50 21.19 -19.76
C MET A 329 -14.60 21.60 -18.59
N ASP A 330 -13.32 21.82 -18.89
CA ASP A 330 -12.29 22.35 -17.98
C ASP A 330 -12.73 23.74 -17.49
N ASN A 331 -13.70 23.81 -16.60
CA ASN A 331 -14.17 25.06 -16.01
C ASN A 331 -13.32 25.42 -14.78
N GLU A 332 -12.00 25.25 -14.88
CA GLU A 332 -11.04 25.63 -13.83
C GLU A 332 -10.61 27.12 -13.93
N GLU A 333 -11.31 27.90 -14.76
CA GLU A 333 -10.98 29.29 -15.05
C GLU A 333 -11.26 30.21 -13.85
N GLU A 334 -12.34 29.94 -13.10
CA GLU A 334 -12.76 30.72 -11.93
C GLU A 334 -12.29 30.09 -10.59
N GLY A 335 -11.98 28.79 -10.56
CA GLY A 335 -11.46 28.10 -9.38
C GLY A 335 -11.03 26.66 -9.68
N VAL A 336 -10.01 26.15 -8.99
CA VAL A 336 -9.55 24.75 -9.17
C VAL A 336 -10.54 23.76 -8.55
N THR A 337 -10.83 22.66 -9.27
CA THR A 337 -11.82 21.66 -8.85
C THR A 337 -11.33 20.81 -7.67
N TYR A 338 -10.02 20.79 -7.44
CA TYR A 338 -9.37 20.07 -6.34
C TYR A 338 -8.07 20.76 -5.94
N SER A 339 -7.61 20.51 -4.71
CA SER A 339 -6.31 21.02 -4.26
C SER A 339 -5.17 20.27 -4.94
N TYR A 340 -4.48 20.91 -5.88
CA TYR A 340 -3.30 20.36 -6.55
C TYR A 340 -2.22 19.92 -5.56
N SER A 341 -2.03 20.68 -4.48
CA SER A 341 -1.07 20.35 -3.42
C SER A 341 -1.42 19.04 -2.71
N PHE A 342 -2.70 18.84 -2.39
CA PHE A 342 -3.18 17.62 -1.72
C PHE A 342 -3.07 16.40 -2.63
N PHE A 343 -3.36 16.56 -3.94
CA PHE A 343 -3.19 15.49 -4.92
C PHE A 343 -1.73 14.98 -4.98
N HIS A 344 -0.76 15.89 -5.08
CA HIS A 344 0.66 15.50 -5.06
C HIS A 344 1.09 14.95 -3.71
N PHE A 345 0.53 15.46 -2.61
CA PHE A 345 0.79 14.91 -1.28
C PHE A 345 0.28 13.47 -1.15
N HIS A 346 -0.91 13.17 -1.69
CA HIS A 346 -1.41 11.80 -1.78
C HIS A 346 -0.47 10.89 -2.56
N LEU A 347 0.04 11.33 -3.72
CA LEU A 347 1.02 10.56 -4.52
C LEU A 347 2.38 10.40 -3.80
N CYS A 348 2.78 11.38 -2.99
CA CYS A 348 3.95 11.29 -2.13
C CYS A 348 3.77 10.21 -1.03
N LEU A 349 2.59 10.12 -0.42
CA LEU A 349 2.28 9.05 0.54
C LEU A 349 2.17 7.68 -0.16
N ALA A 350 1.62 7.66 -1.37
CA ALA A 350 1.51 6.47 -2.22
C ALA A 350 2.89 5.84 -2.51
N SER A 351 3.92 6.65 -2.80
CA SER A 351 5.28 6.13 -3.03
C SER A 351 5.92 5.57 -1.76
N LEU A 352 5.63 6.13 -0.58
CA LEU A 352 6.07 5.58 0.71
C LEU A 352 5.38 4.24 1.02
N TYR A 353 4.07 4.13 0.75
CA TYR A 353 3.34 2.87 0.91
C TYR A 353 3.86 1.75 0.01
N ILE A 354 4.08 2.06 -1.28
CA ILE A 354 4.63 1.10 -2.24
C ILE A 354 6.02 0.64 -1.83
N MET A 355 6.87 1.55 -1.34
CA MET A 355 8.17 1.18 -0.81
C MET A 355 8.06 0.10 0.27
N MET A 356 7.24 0.34 1.30
CA MET A 356 7.08 -0.59 2.42
C MET A 356 6.46 -1.91 2.01
N THR A 357 5.50 -1.87 1.09
CA THR A 357 4.81 -3.07 0.59
C THR A 357 5.74 -3.93 -0.25
N LEU A 358 6.53 -3.33 -1.16
CA LEU A 358 7.46 -4.07 -2.01
C LEU A 358 8.66 -4.64 -1.24
N THR A 359 9.02 -4.04 -0.11
CA THR A 359 10.11 -4.54 0.74
C THR A 359 9.63 -5.39 1.92
N ASN A 360 8.40 -5.90 1.85
CA ASN A 360 7.79 -6.77 2.88
C ASN A 360 7.98 -6.22 4.31
N TRP A 361 7.86 -4.90 4.47
CA TRP A 361 8.02 -4.21 5.75
C TRP A 361 9.31 -4.56 6.51
N TYR A 362 10.36 -4.95 5.78
CA TYR A 362 11.59 -5.48 6.36
C TYR A 362 12.46 -4.38 6.96
N HIS A 363 12.89 -4.57 8.22
CA HIS A 363 13.75 -3.62 8.92
C HIS A 363 15.25 -3.98 8.81
N TYR A 364 16.02 -3.12 8.15
CA TYR A 364 17.47 -3.29 7.90
C TYR A 364 18.33 -3.35 9.18
N GLY A 365 17.89 -2.76 10.29
CA GLY A 365 18.67 -2.73 11.54
C GLY A 365 18.92 -4.10 12.17
N SER A 366 18.13 -5.12 11.82
CA SER A 366 18.27 -6.50 12.34
C SER A 366 19.59 -7.17 11.92
N PHE A 367 20.12 -6.83 10.74
CA PHE A 367 21.36 -7.41 10.23
C PHE A 367 22.60 -6.85 10.94
N ARG A 368 22.60 -5.56 11.25
CA ARG A 368 23.73 -4.88 11.90
C ARG A 368 23.88 -5.31 13.35
N CYS A 369 22.78 -5.51 14.06
CA CYS A 369 22.79 -6.05 15.43
C CYS A 369 23.34 -7.49 15.45
N LYS A 370 22.83 -8.40 14.59
CA LYS A 370 23.35 -9.78 14.51
C LYS A 370 24.82 -9.87 14.08
N ARG A 371 25.29 -8.97 13.20
CA ARG A 371 26.70 -8.91 12.77
C ARG A 371 27.59 -8.38 13.88
N GLN A 372 27.17 -7.32 14.58
CA GLN A 372 27.93 -6.74 15.68
C GLN A 372 28.00 -7.67 16.89
N THR A 373 26.94 -8.42 17.20
CA THR A 373 26.97 -9.46 18.25
C THR A 373 27.88 -10.62 17.87
N ARG A 374 27.91 -11.05 16.58
CA ARG A 374 28.84 -12.08 16.10
C ARG A 374 30.29 -11.62 16.09
N GLU A 375 30.57 -10.38 15.70
CA GLU A 375 31.92 -9.81 15.75
C GLU A 375 32.41 -9.63 17.20
N LEU A 376 31.54 -9.21 18.12
CA LEU A 376 31.84 -9.17 19.56
C LEU A 376 32.08 -10.57 20.14
N PHE A 377 31.28 -11.57 19.77
CA PHE A 377 31.50 -12.96 20.19
C PHE A 377 32.78 -13.56 19.60
N ALA A 378 33.09 -13.27 18.33
CA ALA A 378 34.30 -13.74 17.69
C ALA A 378 35.55 -13.12 18.34
N LEU A 379 35.55 -11.80 18.58
CA LEU A 379 36.62 -11.12 19.32
C LEU A 379 36.77 -11.64 20.74
N HIS A 380 35.66 -11.95 21.43
CA HIS A 380 35.70 -12.54 22.76
C HIS A 380 36.27 -13.97 22.76
N SER A 381 35.94 -14.79 21.75
CA SER A 381 36.51 -16.14 21.62
C SER A 381 38.01 -16.15 21.31
N SER A 382 38.49 -15.15 20.55
CA SER A 382 39.91 -14.99 20.21
C SER A 382 40.77 -14.47 21.37
N SER A 383 40.15 -13.87 22.40
CA SER A 383 40.84 -13.43 23.62
C SER A 383 40.91 -14.49 24.71
N ILE A 384 40.24 -15.64 24.54
CA ILE A 384 40.32 -16.78 25.47
C ILE A 384 41.21 -17.84 24.80
N SER A 385 42.50 -17.56 24.70
CA SER A 385 43.49 -18.63 24.50
C SER A 385 43.81 -19.23 25.88
N PRO A 386 43.66 -20.56 26.08
CA PRO A 386 44.04 -21.19 27.33
C PRO A 386 45.57 -21.15 27.48
N ILE A 387 46.05 -20.55 28.58
CA ILE A 387 47.41 -20.73 29.10
C ILE A 387 47.43 -22.01 29.93
#